data_AF-A0A853EQG2-F1
#
_entry.id   AF-A0A853EQG2-F1
#
_cell.length_a   1.000
_cell.length_b   1.000
_cell.length_c   1.000
_cell.angle_alpha   90.00
_cell.angle_beta   90.00
_cell.angle_gamma   90.00
#
_symmetry.space_group_name_H-M   'P 1'
#
loop_
_entity.id
_entity.type
_entity.pdbx_description
1 polymer ?
#
loop_
_entity_poly.entity_id
_entity_poly.type
_entity_poly.pdbx_seq_one_letter_code
_entity_poly.pdbx_strand_id
1 'polypeptide(L)'
;MTTVAPSTSTTESACEQGSPAASSMSLDSAVQVATVLKALAEPLRIRMLSFITSSPTGEACVCDIATVADVAQPTVSHHLKVLKDVGVLTSERRGTWVYYRVAPALRGAVGVLLDAFAPATLEAAERASAAAGLDDVDHVLTRVAETLAETFPSLTPETVTTTVRESYTALARTAGVRSHLVVTAERFARQRLQDISTAGDTTTVPQVLFVCVANAGRSQLAAGLVRRYAGDRLVVRSAGSAPAGDVHPQVRTVLADLGASPGEAYPKPITDDAVRAADVVVTMGCGDTCPILPGTRYEDWVVGDPALASHEGVLAITDQIDAHVRELLASLLPDLEIPATR
;
A
#
# COMPACT_ATOMS: atom_id res chain seq x y z
N MET A 1 13.31 -16.11 -71.18
CA MET A 1 13.89 -15.94 -69.83
C MET A 1 12.75 -15.65 -68.89
N THR A 2 12.56 -16.55 -67.93
CA THR A 2 11.37 -16.73 -67.11
C THR A 2 11.25 -15.65 -66.05
N THR A 3 10.10 -14.96 -66.02
CA THR A 3 9.71 -14.03 -64.96
C THR A 3 9.18 -14.83 -63.77
N VAL A 4 9.79 -14.65 -62.60
CA VAL A 4 9.38 -15.24 -61.32
C VAL A 4 8.19 -14.45 -60.77
N ALA A 5 7.06 -15.12 -60.52
CA ALA A 5 5.96 -14.61 -59.71
C ALA A 5 6.00 -15.25 -58.32
N PRO A 6 5.74 -14.52 -57.24
CA PRO A 6 5.77 -15.05 -55.88
C PRO A 6 4.48 -15.81 -55.59
N SER A 7 4.61 -17.02 -55.05
CA SER A 7 3.51 -17.81 -54.51
C SER A 7 3.10 -17.24 -53.16
N THR A 8 1.94 -16.59 -53.07
CA THR A 8 1.26 -16.33 -51.79
C THR A 8 0.48 -17.57 -51.38
N SER A 9 1.07 -18.41 -50.54
CA SER A 9 0.34 -19.43 -49.80
C SER A 9 -0.25 -18.80 -48.53
N THR A 10 -1.47 -18.29 -48.62
CA THR A 10 -2.29 -17.99 -47.45
C THR A 10 -2.67 -19.34 -46.82
N THR A 11 -1.95 -19.74 -45.78
CA THR A 11 -2.34 -20.86 -44.94
C THR A 11 -3.45 -20.34 -44.03
N GLU A 12 -4.71 -20.45 -44.48
CA GLU A 12 -5.83 -20.42 -43.55
C GLU A 12 -5.62 -21.57 -42.56
N SER A 13 -5.27 -21.20 -41.32
CA SER A 13 -5.28 -22.10 -40.19
C SER A 13 -6.73 -22.45 -39.88
N ALA A 14 -7.30 -23.35 -40.69
CA ALA A 14 -8.50 -24.07 -40.31
C ALA A 14 -8.14 -24.88 -39.07
N CYS A 15 -8.87 -24.67 -37.97
CA CYS A 15 -8.76 -25.53 -36.79
C CYS A 15 -9.01 -26.97 -37.25
N GLU A 16 -7.96 -27.78 -37.28
CA GLU A 16 -8.09 -29.22 -37.45
C GLU A 16 -9.10 -29.70 -36.40
N GLN A 17 -10.22 -30.24 -36.87
CA GLN A 17 -11.25 -30.84 -36.02
C GLN A 17 -10.66 -32.12 -35.41
N GLY A 18 -9.84 -31.94 -34.37
CA GLY A 18 -9.39 -33.02 -33.52
C GLY A 18 -10.63 -33.75 -33.00
N SER A 19 -10.67 -35.06 -33.22
CA SER A 19 -11.69 -35.94 -32.63
C SER A 19 -11.80 -35.62 -31.13
N PRO A 20 -12.99 -35.32 -30.58
CA PRO A 20 -13.09 -34.96 -29.17
C PRO A 20 -12.49 -36.09 -28.36
N ALA A 21 -11.49 -35.76 -27.54
CA ALA A 21 -10.77 -36.72 -26.70
C ALA A 21 -11.78 -37.67 -26.03
N ALA A 22 -11.49 -38.97 -26.05
CA ALA A 22 -12.34 -40.09 -25.62
C ALA A 22 -12.68 -40.10 -24.11
N SER A 23 -12.67 -38.94 -23.46
CA SER A 23 -12.81 -38.72 -22.02
C SER A 23 -13.61 -37.45 -21.72
N SER A 24 -14.45 -36.99 -22.65
CA SER A 24 -15.45 -35.97 -22.34
C SER A 24 -16.54 -36.58 -21.44
N MET A 25 -16.85 -35.88 -20.37
CA MET A 25 -17.93 -36.24 -19.46
C MET A 25 -19.25 -36.27 -20.23
N SER A 26 -20.09 -37.28 -19.96
CA SER A 26 -21.45 -37.32 -20.53
C SER A 26 -22.27 -36.11 -20.06
N LEU A 27 -23.27 -35.70 -20.84
CA LEU A 27 -24.16 -34.60 -20.47
C LEU A 27 -24.86 -34.87 -19.12
N ASP A 28 -25.30 -36.10 -18.89
CA ASP A 28 -25.98 -36.49 -17.64
C ASP A 28 -25.04 -36.37 -16.43
N SER A 29 -23.79 -36.82 -16.58
CA SER A 29 -22.76 -36.66 -15.55
C SER A 29 -22.44 -35.18 -15.29
N ALA A 30 -22.37 -34.35 -16.35
CA ALA A 30 -22.14 -32.91 -16.21
C ALA A 30 -23.28 -32.20 -15.49
N VAL A 31 -24.54 -32.58 -15.76
CA VAL A 31 -25.72 -32.05 -15.06
C VAL A 31 -25.71 -32.41 -13.58
N GLN A 32 -25.32 -33.65 -13.24
CA GLN A 32 -25.20 -34.08 -11.85
C GLN A 32 -24.11 -33.30 -11.10
N VAL A 33 -22.93 -33.15 -11.70
CA VAL A 33 -21.83 -32.36 -11.13
C VAL A 33 -22.24 -30.89 -10.96
N ALA A 34 -22.87 -30.29 -11.97
CA ALA A 34 -23.36 -28.92 -11.91
C ALA A 34 -24.41 -28.70 -10.82
N THR A 35 -25.27 -29.70 -10.58
CA THR A 35 -26.27 -29.65 -9.50
C THR A 35 -25.61 -29.56 -8.12
N VAL A 36 -24.60 -30.40 -7.87
CA VAL A 36 -23.83 -30.35 -6.62
C VAL A 36 -23.04 -29.04 -6.51
N LEU A 37 -22.37 -28.60 -7.58
CA LEU A 37 -21.63 -27.33 -7.59
C LEU A 37 -22.54 -26.13 -7.35
N LYS A 38 -23.75 -26.10 -7.93
CA LYS A 38 -24.75 -25.05 -7.68
C LYS A 38 -25.25 -25.08 -6.23
N ALA A 39 -25.33 -26.27 -5.63
CA ALA A 39 -25.63 -26.41 -4.21
C ALA A 39 -24.45 -26.01 -3.30
N LEU A 40 -23.22 -25.93 -3.81
CA LEU A 40 -22.06 -25.43 -3.08
C LEU A 40 -21.81 -23.93 -3.31
N ALA A 41 -22.20 -23.39 -4.47
CA ALA A 41 -21.96 -22.02 -4.90
C ALA A 41 -22.84 -20.97 -4.18
N GLU A 42 -22.82 -20.98 -2.84
CA GLU A 42 -23.38 -19.91 -2.02
C GLU A 42 -22.48 -19.71 -0.78
N PRO A 43 -22.18 -18.45 -0.41
CA PRO A 43 -21.17 -18.15 0.61
C PRO A 43 -21.40 -18.80 1.98
N LEU A 44 -22.64 -18.81 2.49
CA LEU A 44 -22.95 -19.40 3.79
C LEU A 44 -22.71 -20.91 3.77
N ARG A 45 -23.07 -21.62 2.70
CA ARG A 45 -22.80 -23.07 2.57
C ARG A 45 -21.31 -23.40 2.53
N ILE A 46 -20.48 -22.60 1.85
CA ILE A 46 -19.02 -22.79 1.85
C ILE A 46 -18.46 -22.57 3.27
N ARG A 47 -18.90 -21.51 3.97
CA ARG A 47 -18.51 -21.25 5.37
C ARG A 47 -18.93 -22.37 6.30
N MET A 48 -20.15 -22.89 6.18
CA MET A 48 -20.64 -24.02 6.97
C MET A 48 -19.81 -25.29 6.74
N LEU A 49 -19.43 -25.58 5.49
CA LEU A 49 -18.58 -26.73 5.17
C LEU A 49 -17.17 -26.59 5.73
N SER A 50 -16.56 -25.40 5.61
CA SER A 50 -15.27 -25.10 6.22
C SER A 50 -15.32 -25.27 7.75
N PHE A 51 -16.41 -24.82 8.40
CA PHE A 51 -16.58 -24.99 9.84
C PHE A 51 -16.75 -26.47 10.25
N ILE A 52 -17.62 -27.23 9.57
CA ILE A 52 -17.85 -28.65 9.84
C ILE A 52 -16.56 -29.47 9.66
N THR A 53 -15.77 -29.17 8.63
CA THR A 53 -14.51 -29.88 8.35
C THR A 53 -13.38 -29.50 9.29
N SER A 54 -13.36 -28.26 9.80
CA SER A 54 -12.39 -27.79 10.78
C SER A 54 -12.73 -28.18 12.23
N SER A 55 -13.94 -28.69 12.48
CA SER A 55 -14.35 -29.20 13.79
C SER A 55 -13.49 -30.42 14.19
N PRO A 56 -13.01 -30.52 15.45
CA PRO A 56 -12.18 -31.65 15.92
C PRO A 56 -12.80 -33.03 15.70
N THR A 57 -14.14 -33.11 15.67
CA THR A 57 -14.90 -34.36 15.46
C THR A 57 -15.34 -34.56 14.01
N GLY A 58 -15.11 -33.57 13.13
CA GLY A 58 -15.58 -33.57 11.73
C GLY A 58 -17.10 -33.49 11.59
N GLU A 59 -17.78 -32.99 12.62
CA GLU A 59 -19.22 -32.77 12.67
C GLU A 59 -19.55 -31.53 13.50
N ALA A 60 -20.71 -30.92 13.27
CA ALA A 60 -21.19 -29.77 14.03
C ALA A 60 -22.72 -29.78 14.19
N CYS A 61 -23.22 -29.24 15.30
CA CYS A 61 -24.67 -29.04 15.49
C CYS A 61 -25.15 -27.76 14.81
N VAL A 62 -26.47 -27.67 14.58
CA VAL A 62 -27.10 -26.44 14.08
C VAL A 62 -26.84 -25.24 15.00
N CYS A 63 -26.79 -25.47 16.32
CA CYS A 63 -26.46 -24.46 17.32
C CYS A 63 -25.10 -23.80 17.07
N ASP A 64 -24.04 -24.61 17.00
CA ASP A 64 -22.67 -24.15 16.81
C ASP A 64 -22.52 -23.41 15.47
N ILE A 65 -23.13 -23.95 14.41
CA ILE A 65 -23.09 -23.34 13.08
C ILE A 65 -23.81 -21.98 13.06
N ALA A 66 -24.96 -21.86 13.72
CA ALA A 66 -25.71 -20.61 13.78
C ALA A 66 -24.94 -19.51 14.54
N THR A 67 -24.25 -19.88 15.62
CA THR A 67 -23.40 -18.95 16.38
C THR A 67 -22.22 -18.45 15.55
N VAL A 68 -21.53 -19.32 14.80
CA VAL A 68 -20.35 -18.92 14.01
C VAL A 68 -20.73 -18.19 12.71
N ALA A 69 -21.87 -18.53 12.12
CA ALA A 69 -22.31 -17.92 10.87
C ALA A 69 -23.03 -16.56 11.06
N ASP A 70 -23.33 -16.17 12.31
CA ASP A 70 -24.07 -14.95 12.68
C ASP A 70 -25.40 -14.80 11.92
N VAL A 71 -26.13 -15.92 11.80
CA VAL A 71 -27.41 -15.98 11.08
C VAL A 71 -28.45 -16.74 11.89
N ALA A 72 -29.72 -16.40 11.67
CA ALA A 72 -30.83 -17.04 12.35
C ALA A 72 -30.90 -18.56 12.04
N GLN A 73 -31.28 -19.35 13.04
CA GLN A 73 -31.39 -20.81 12.95
C GLN A 73 -32.26 -21.34 11.78
N PRO A 74 -33.39 -20.70 11.39
CA PRO A 74 -34.17 -21.12 10.22
C PRO A 74 -33.36 -21.06 8.92
N THR A 75 -32.53 -20.03 8.76
CA THR A 75 -31.65 -19.85 7.59
C THR A 75 -30.61 -20.97 7.52
N VAL A 76 -29.93 -21.23 8.64
CA VAL A 76 -28.94 -22.32 8.75
C VAL A 76 -29.56 -23.68 8.41
N SER A 77 -30.73 -23.97 8.99
CA SER A 77 -31.45 -25.23 8.77
C SER A 77 -31.81 -25.43 7.29
N HIS A 78 -32.20 -24.34 6.60
CA HIS A 78 -32.47 -24.37 5.16
C HIS A 78 -31.21 -24.72 4.36
N HIS A 79 -30.08 -24.04 4.58
CA HIS A 79 -28.84 -24.31 3.86
C HIS A 79 -28.31 -25.75 4.10
N LEU A 80 -28.38 -26.23 5.34
CA LEU A 80 -28.00 -27.60 5.69
C LEU A 80 -28.91 -28.64 5.04
N LYS A 81 -30.21 -28.36 4.92
CA LYS A 81 -31.14 -29.22 4.20
C LYS A 81 -30.78 -29.29 2.72
N VAL A 82 -30.52 -28.17 2.06
CA VAL A 82 -30.14 -28.15 0.64
C VAL A 82 -28.87 -28.97 0.39
N LEU A 83 -27.85 -28.84 1.26
CA LEU A 83 -26.61 -29.64 1.16
C LEU A 83 -26.85 -31.14 1.41
N LYS A 84 -27.78 -31.48 2.30
CA LYS A 84 -28.18 -32.86 2.55
C LYS A 84 -28.96 -33.46 1.37
N ASP A 85 -29.86 -32.70 0.77
CA ASP A 85 -30.72 -33.15 -0.33
C ASP A 85 -29.89 -33.51 -1.59
N VAL A 86 -28.76 -32.81 -1.81
CA VAL A 86 -27.79 -33.16 -2.87
C VAL A 86 -26.71 -34.16 -2.43
N GLY A 87 -26.78 -34.68 -1.20
CA GLY A 87 -25.87 -35.71 -0.69
C GLY A 87 -24.51 -35.22 -0.20
N VAL A 88 -24.26 -33.91 -0.11
CA VAL A 88 -23.00 -33.34 0.42
C VAL A 88 -22.87 -33.59 1.92
N LEU A 89 -23.98 -33.48 2.66
CA LEU A 89 -24.02 -33.71 4.09
C LEU A 89 -24.84 -34.94 4.45
N THR A 90 -24.45 -35.60 5.53
CA THR A 90 -25.30 -36.51 6.29
C THR A 90 -25.60 -35.93 7.66
N SER A 91 -26.70 -36.39 8.26
CA SER A 91 -27.16 -35.89 9.57
C SER A 91 -27.44 -37.05 10.52
N GLU A 92 -27.09 -36.88 11.79
CA GLU A 92 -27.37 -37.84 12.86
C GLU A 92 -28.06 -37.12 14.03
N ARG A 93 -29.16 -37.69 14.54
CA ARG A 93 -29.88 -37.12 15.68
C ARG A 93 -29.37 -37.75 16.97
N ARG A 94 -28.85 -36.91 17.88
CA ARG A 94 -28.36 -37.32 19.20
C ARG A 94 -29.12 -36.55 20.28
N GLY A 95 -30.17 -37.17 20.79
CA GLY A 95 -31.11 -36.54 21.73
C GLY A 95 -31.88 -35.39 21.08
N THR A 96 -31.76 -34.20 21.67
CA THR A 96 -32.43 -32.98 21.19
C THR A 96 -31.74 -32.37 19.96
N TRP A 97 -30.46 -32.69 19.73
CA TRP A 97 -29.64 -32.04 18.72
C TRP A 97 -29.45 -32.90 17.46
N VAL A 98 -29.29 -32.24 16.32
CA VAL A 98 -28.94 -32.88 15.05
C VAL A 98 -27.55 -32.41 14.64
N TYR A 99 -26.66 -33.37 14.45
CA TYR A 99 -25.28 -33.16 14.01
C TYR A 99 -25.16 -33.41 12.53
N TYR A 100 -24.40 -32.56 11.85
CA TYR A 100 -24.15 -32.65 10.42
C TYR A 100 -22.67 -32.92 10.16
N ARG A 101 -22.41 -33.73 9.15
CA ARG A 101 -21.05 -34.05 8.69
C ARG A 101 -21.00 -34.21 7.19
N VAL A 102 -19.81 -34.05 6.62
CA VAL A 102 -19.60 -34.33 5.19
C VAL A 102 -19.79 -35.81 4.91
N ALA A 103 -20.59 -36.10 3.88
CA ALA A 103 -20.89 -37.46 3.44
C ALA A 103 -19.58 -38.18 3.06
N PRO A 104 -19.37 -39.45 3.47
CA PRO A 104 -18.12 -40.18 3.19
C PRO A 104 -17.69 -40.16 1.72
N ALA A 105 -18.67 -40.29 0.80
CA ALA A 105 -18.44 -40.30 -0.64
C ALA A 105 -17.89 -38.97 -1.19
N LEU A 106 -18.16 -37.84 -0.53
CA LEU A 106 -17.77 -36.51 -0.99
C LEU A 106 -16.67 -35.87 -0.12
N ARG A 107 -16.16 -36.54 0.91
CA ARG A 107 -15.09 -35.97 1.76
C ARG A 107 -13.84 -35.59 0.99
N GLY A 108 -13.37 -36.45 0.09
CA GLY A 108 -12.19 -36.15 -0.73
C GLY A 108 -12.41 -34.93 -1.62
N ALA A 109 -13.58 -34.82 -2.25
CA ALA A 109 -13.93 -33.69 -3.09
C ALA A 109 -14.06 -32.38 -2.30
N VAL A 110 -14.69 -32.42 -1.11
CA VAL A 110 -14.81 -31.26 -0.23
C VAL A 110 -13.44 -30.85 0.33
N GLY A 111 -12.56 -31.81 0.64
CA GLY A 111 -11.17 -31.53 1.00
C GLY A 111 -10.42 -30.79 -0.12
N VAL A 112 -10.48 -31.30 -1.35
CA VAL A 112 -9.87 -30.61 -2.52
C VAL A 112 -10.46 -29.19 -2.70
N LEU A 113 -11.77 -29.03 -2.51
CA LEU A 113 -12.41 -27.72 -2.60
C LEU A 113 -11.84 -26.72 -1.57
N LEU A 114 -11.68 -27.14 -0.32
CA LEU A 114 -11.27 -26.26 0.77
C LEU A 114 -9.75 -26.09 0.87
N ASP A 115 -8.98 -27.13 0.59
CA ASP A 115 -7.52 -27.16 0.79
C ASP A 115 -6.74 -26.72 -0.45
N ALA A 116 -7.30 -26.88 -1.65
CA ALA A 116 -6.61 -26.57 -2.90
C ALA A 116 -7.34 -25.53 -3.75
N PHE A 117 -8.64 -25.71 -4.00
CA PHE A 117 -9.39 -24.82 -4.87
C PHE A 117 -9.64 -23.46 -4.24
N ALA A 118 -10.10 -23.40 -2.97
CA ALA A 118 -10.38 -22.15 -2.28
C ALA A 118 -9.13 -21.25 -2.18
N PRO A 119 -7.95 -21.72 -1.72
CA PRO A 119 -6.72 -20.91 -1.73
C PRO A 119 -6.35 -20.42 -3.12
N ALA A 120 -6.38 -21.29 -4.15
CA ALA A 120 -6.06 -20.89 -5.52
C ALA A 120 -7.01 -19.83 -6.08
N THR A 121 -8.31 -19.89 -5.73
CA THR A 121 -9.28 -18.86 -6.15
C THR A 121 -9.06 -17.52 -5.45
N LEU A 122 -8.68 -17.53 -4.17
CA LEU A 122 -8.34 -16.30 -3.43
C LEU A 122 -7.08 -15.65 -4.00
N GLU A 123 -6.03 -16.43 -4.24
CA GLU A 123 -4.79 -15.94 -4.88
C GLU A 123 -5.03 -15.42 -6.31
N ALA A 124 -5.92 -16.05 -7.07
CA ALA A 124 -6.28 -15.58 -8.42
C ALA A 124 -7.08 -14.27 -8.37
N ALA A 125 -8.00 -14.13 -7.41
CA ALA A 125 -8.77 -12.91 -7.22
C ALA A 125 -7.88 -11.73 -6.77
N GLU A 126 -6.92 -11.97 -5.87
CA GLU A 126 -5.92 -10.98 -5.46
C GLU A 126 -5.06 -10.52 -6.63
N ARG A 127 -4.58 -11.45 -7.47
CA ARG A 127 -3.81 -11.13 -8.67
C ARG A 127 -4.62 -10.32 -9.68
N ALA A 128 -5.88 -10.68 -9.91
CA ALA A 128 -6.77 -9.95 -10.80
C ALA A 128 -7.04 -8.52 -10.28
N SER A 129 -7.25 -8.37 -8.97
CA SER A 129 -7.41 -7.06 -8.32
C SER A 129 -6.14 -6.21 -8.40
N ALA A 130 -4.96 -6.81 -8.30
CA ALA A 130 -3.68 -6.11 -8.43
C ALA A 130 -3.45 -5.57 -9.85
N ALA A 131 -3.78 -6.36 -10.88
CA ALA A 131 -3.65 -5.93 -12.29
C ALA A 131 -4.64 -4.80 -12.64
N ALA A 132 -5.91 -4.94 -12.26
CA ALA A 132 -6.92 -3.89 -12.48
C ALA A 132 -6.60 -2.61 -11.68
N GLY A 133 -6.03 -2.74 -10.48
CA GLY A 133 -5.59 -1.60 -9.68
C GLY A 133 -4.39 -0.84 -10.28
N LEU A 134 -3.51 -1.51 -11.02
CA LEU A 134 -2.36 -0.85 -11.67
C LEU A 134 -2.79 0.00 -12.88
N ASP A 135 -3.71 -0.49 -13.71
CA ASP A 135 -4.26 0.27 -14.85
C ASP A 135 -5.06 1.49 -14.38
N ASP A 136 -5.85 1.36 -13.30
CA ASP A 136 -6.58 2.48 -12.69
C ASP A 136 -5.61 3.54 -12.12
N VAL A 137 -4.54 3.11 -11.45
CA VAL A 137 -3.51 4.02 -10.93
C VAL A 137 -2.83 4.80 -12.07
N ASP A 138 -2.52 4.18 -13.20
CA ASP A 138 -1.84 4.86 -14.32
C ASP A 138 -2.67 6.02 -14.86
N HIS A 139 -3.98 5.79 -15.04
CA HIS A 139 -4.93 6.83 -15.45
C HIS A 139 -5.06 7.94 -14.40
N VAL A 140 -5.06 7.60 -13.11
CA VAL A 140 -5.09 8.60 -12.03
C VAL A 140 -3.82 9.44 -12.02
N LEU A 141 -2.64 8.83 -12.15
CA LEU A 141 -1.36 9.55 -12.20
C LEU A 141 -1.26 10.45 -13.43
N THR A 142 -1.83 10.05 -14.56
CA THR A 142 -1.91 10.88 -15.77
C THR A 142 -2.72 12.16 -15.51
N ARG A 143 -3.90 12.04 -14.89
CA ARG A 143 -4.71 13.21 -14.51
C ARG A 143 -4.02 14.12 -13.50
N VAL A 144 -3.31 13.54 -12.53
CA VAL A 144 -2.48 14.30 -11.57
C VAL A 144 -1.39 15.09 -12.29
N ALA A 145 -0.71 14.47 -13.25
CA ALA A 145 0.33 15.13 -14.05
C ALA A 145 -0.24 16.28 -14.89
N GLU A 146 -1.39 16.09 -15.55
CA GLU A 146 -2.08 17.15 -16.29
C GLU A 146 -2.42 18.34 -15.39
N THR A 147 -3.00 18.07 -14.21
CA THR A 147 -3.36 19.10 -13.22
C THR A 147 -2.12 19.86 -12.72
N LEU A 148 -1.03 19.15 -12.43
CA LEU A 148 0.21 19.79 -11.98
C LEU A 148 0.89 20.57 -13.11
N ALA A 149 0.76 20.16 -14.37
CA ALA A 149 1.32 20.89 -15.50
C ALA A 149 0.68 22.28 -15.66
N GLU A 150 -0.61 22.43 -15.35
CA GLU A 150 -1.27 23.73 -15.28
C GLU A 150 -0.72 24.63 -14.16
N THR A 151 -0.30 24.02 -13.04
CA THR A 151 0.25 24.73 -11.87
C THR A 151 1.70 25.18 -12.10
N PHE A 152 2.47 24.43 -12.88
CA PHE A 152 3.88 24.68 -13.15
C PHE A 152 4.16 24.95 -14.64
N PRO A 153 3.65 26.06 -15.21
CA PRO A 153 3.74 26.35 -16.65
C PRO A 153 5.17 26.63 -17.14
N SER A 154 6.11 26.86 -16.24
CA SER A 154 7.54 27.01 -16.56
C SER A 154 8.24 25.67 -16.84
N LEU A 155 7.64 24.54 -16.48
CA LEU A 155 8.19 23.20 -16.68
C LEU A 155 7.56 22.51 -17.89
N THR A 156 8.30 21.60 -18.53
CA THR A 156 7.74 20.83 -19.65
C THR A 156 6.74 19.79 -19.13
N PRO A 157 5.65 19.49 -19.87
CA PRO A 157 4.70 18.44 -19.48
C PRO A 157 5.35 17.07 -19.27
N GLU A 158 6.42 16.77 -20.01
CA GLU A 158 7.22 15.55 -19.85
C GLU A 158 7.94 15.50 -18.51
N THR A 159 8.52 16.62 -18.05
CA THR A 159 9.17 16.73 -16.74
C THR A 159 8.15 16.53 -15.62
N VAL A 160 6.98 17.14 -15.75
CA VAL A 160 5.88 17.00 -14.77
C VAL A 160 5.42 15.55 -14.69
N THR A 161 5.15 14.92 -15.85
CA THR A 161 4.71 13.53 -15.92
C THR A 161 5.74 12.57 -15.33
N THR A 162 7.00 12.74 -15.70
CA THR A 162 8.11 11.94 -15.16
C THR A 162 8.22 12.10 -13.65
N THR A 163 8.18 13.33 -13.15
CA THR A 163 8.27 13.62 -11.71
C THR A 163 7.12 12.97 -10.94
N VAL A 164 5.89 13.00 -11.45
CA VAL A 164 4.72 12.35 -10.82
C VAL A 164 4.91 10.83 -10.76
N ARG A 165 5.26 10.20 -11.88
CA ARG A 165 5.42 8.74 -11.97
C ARG A 165 6.58 8.22 -11.14
N GLU A 166 7.70 8.94 -11.14
CA GLU A 166 8.84 8.63 -10.27
C GLU A 166 8.49 8.81 -8.79
N SER A 167 7.77 9.86 -8.42
CA SER A 167 7.35 10.10 -7.04
C SER A 167 6.45 8.97 -6.54
N TYR A 168 5.50 8.53 -7.37
CA TYR A 168 4.67 7.36 -7.06
C TYR A 168 5.52 6.11 -6.90
N THR A 169 6.38 5.80 -7.87
CA THR A 169 7.24 4.60 -7.85
C THR A 169 8.18 4.59 -6.64
N ALA A 170 8.72 5.75 -6.28
CA ALA A 170 9.59 5.92 -5.14
C ALA A 170 8.88 5.61 -3.81
N LEU A 171 7.67 6.12 -3.61
CA LEU A 171 6.88 5.85 -2.41
C LEU A 171 6.29 4.43 -2.41
N ALA A 172 5.90 3.89 -3.57
CA ALA A 172 5.31 2.55 -3.69
C ALA A 172 6.25 1.44 -3.20
N ARG A 173 7.58 1.66 -3.28
CA ARG A 173 8.61 0.71 -2.84
C ARG A 173 8.64 0.50 -1.34
N THR A 174 8.29 1.52 -0.55
CA THR A 174 8.43 1.49 0.92
C THR A 174 7.12 1.64 1.66
N ALA A 175 6.09 2.25 1.06
CA ALA A 175 4.83 2.59 1.72
C ALA A 175 4.13 1.38 2.35
N GLY A 176 3.85 1.47 3.66
CA GLY A 176 3.13 0.42 4.40
C GLY A 176 1.63 0.38 4.07
N VAL A 177 1.02 1.52 3.77
CA VAL A 177 -0.42 1.64 3.47
C VAL A 177 -0.62 2.18 2.05
N ARG A 178 -1.20 1.35 1.17
CA ARG A 178 -1.37 1.68 -0.25
C ARG A 178 -2.56 2.61 -0.55
N SER A 179 -3.55 2.70 0.33
CA SER A 179 -4.79 3.48 0.10
C SER A 179 -4.57 4.99 -0.04
N HIS A 180 -3.49 5.52 0.52
CA HIS A 180 -3.15 6.96 0.44
C HIS A 180 -2.00 7.25 -0.51
N LEU A 181 -1.47 6.23 -1.20
CA LEU A 181 -0.23 6.33 -1.96
C LEU A 181 -0.30 7.39 -3.06
N VAL A 182 -1.41 7.44 -3.81
CA VAL A 182 -1.61 8.44 -4.88
C VAL A 182 -1.59 9.85 -4.31
N VAL A 183 -2.26 10.10 -3.19
CA VAL A 183 -2.33 11.43 -2.56
C VAL A 183 -0.95 11.86 -2.05
N THR A 184 -0.22 10.96 -1.40
CA THR A 184 1.16 11.24 -0.97
C THR A 184 2.12 11.41 -2.15
N ALA A 185 1.90 10.69 -3.25
CA ALA A 185 2.70 10.80 -4.47
C ALA A 185 2.45 12.13 -5.17
N GLU A 186 1.20 12.59 -5.27
CA GLU A 186 0.87 13.93 -5.78
C GLU A 186 1.54 15.00 -4.93
N ARG A 187 1.43 14.93 -3.60
CA ARG A 187 2.06 15.92 -2.71
C ARG A 187 3.58 15.92 -2.85
N PHE A 188 4.18 14.73 -2.95
CA PHE A 188 5.62 14.61 -3.14
C PHE A 188 6.04 15.17 -4.50
N ALA A 189 5.31 14.85 -5.57
CA ALA A 189 5.57 15.38 -6.91
C ALA A 189 5.43 16.91 -6.95
N ARG A 190 4.40 17.48 -6.33
CA ARG A 190 4.24 18.94 -6.22
C ARG A 190 5.42 19.59 -5.54
N GLN A 191 5.91 19.02 -4.43
CA GLN A 191 7.12 19.50 -3.77
C GLN A 191 8.33 19.44 -4.71
N ARG A 192 8.60 18.28 -5.32
CA ARG A 192 9.75 18.12 -6.23
C ARG A 192 9.68 19.08 -7.43
N LEU A 193 8.50 19.32 -7.99
CA LEU A 193 8.32 20.29 -9.09
C LEU A 193 8.58 21.72 -8.64
N GLN A 194 8.16 22.07 -7.43
CA GLN A 194 8.53 23.36 -6.84
C GLN A 194 10.05 23.46 -6.68
N ASP A 195 10.70 22.40 -6.20
CA ASP A 195 12.15 22.34 -6.02
C ASP A 195 12.90 22.52 -7.35
N ILE A 196 12.45 21.84 -8.40
CA ILE A 196 12.97 21.99 -9.77
C ILE A 196 12.79 23.43 -10.27
N SER A 197 11.64 24.04 -10.00
CA SER A 197 11.34 25.40 -10.45
C SER A 197 12.13 26.48 -9.73
N THR A 198 12.54 26.24 -8.48
CA THR A 198 13.28 27.20 -7.65
C THR A 198 14.78 26.93 -7.56
N ALA A 199 15.27 25.82 -8.13
CA ALA A 199 16.67 25.41 -8.00
C ALA A 199 17.62 26.51 -8.51
N GLY A 200 18.46 27.04 -7.62
CA GLY A 200 19.42 28.11 -7.92
C GLY A 200 18.87 29.54 -7.81
N ASP A 201 17.61 29.74 -7.42
CA ASP A 201 17.04 31.06 -7.18
C ASP A 201 17.26 31.54 -5.74
N THR A 202 18.39 32.23 -5.55
CA THR A 202 18.79 32.86 -4.26
C THR A 202 17.92 34.04 -3.83
N THR A 203 16.91 34.44 -4.63
CA THR A 203 15.98 35.52 -4.27
C THR A 203 14.77 35.02 -3.48
N THR A 204 14.66 33.70 -3.26
CA THR A 204 13.58 33.05 -2.52
C THR A 204 13.86 32.99 -1.01
N VAL A 205 12.82 32.69 -0.23
CA VAL A 205 12.96 32.43 1.22
C VAL A 205 13.94 31.27 1.48
N PRO A 206 14.71 31.28 2.58
CA PRO A 206 15.70 30.24 2.86
C PRO A 206 15.10 28.84 2.82
N GLN A 207 15.87 27.88 2.29
CA GLN A 207 15.42 26.51 2.08
C GLN A 207 16.30 25.51 2.84
N VAL A 208 15.67 24.68 3.67
CA VAL A 208 16.37 23.70 4.52
C VAL A 208 15.88 22.29 4.23
N LEU A 209 16.81 21.36 4.05
CA LEU A 209 16.54 19.93 3.90
C LEU A 209 17.13 19.15 5.08
N PHE A 210 16.26 18.47 5.84
CA PHE A 210 16.66 17.54 6.88
C PHE A 210 16.71 16.10 6.36
N VAL A 211 17.85 15.42 6.52
CA VAL A 211 18.05 14.05 6.06
C VAL A 211 18.39 13.14 7.23
N CYS A 212 17.69 12.01 7.36
CA CYS A 212 18.11 10.92 8.23
C CYS A 212 18.02 9.58 7.49
N VAL A 213 18.15 8.45 8.18
CA VAL A 213 18.04 7.13 7.52
C VAL A 213 16.62 6.87 7.04
N ALA A 214 15.67 6.80 7.98
CA ALA A 214 14.33 6.29 7.72
C ALA A 214 13.28 7.34 7.36
N ASN A 215 13.57 8.64 7.52
CA ASN A 215 12.59 9.73 7.45
C ASN A 215 11.30 9.49 8.26
N ALA A 216 11.42 8.78 9.38
CA ALA A 216 10.32 8.41 10.25
C ALA A 216 10.47 8.96 11.68
N GLY A 217 11.55 9.72 11.93
CA GLY A 217 11.94 10.20 13.26
C GLY A 217 12.63 11.55 13.20
N ARG A 218 13.94 11.58 13.42
CA ARG A 218 14.81 12.77 13.49
C ARG A 218 14.49 13.87 12.46
N SER A 219 14.54 13.55 11.17
CA SER A 219 14.26 14.54 10.11
C SER A 219 12.80 15.01 10.04
N GLN A 220 11.85 14.21 10.52
CA GLN A 220 10.46 14.64 10.63
C GLN A 220 10.27 15.61 11.81
N LEU A 221 10.86 15.30 12.97
CA LEU A 221 10.82 16.17 14.15
C LEU A 221 11.43 17.54 13.85
N ALA A 222 12.63 17.57 13.26
CA ALA A 222 13.29 18.81 12.86
C ALA A 222 12.43 19.64 11.90
N ALA A 223 11.83 19.01 10.89
CA ALA A 223 10.94 19.69 9.97
C ALA A 223 9.65 20.21 10.66
N GLY A 224 9.07 19.45 11.58
CA GLY A 224 7.91 19.87 12.36
C GLY A 224 8.19 21.09 13.24
N LEU A 225 9.35 21.12 13.89
CA LEU A 225 9.81 22.25 14.72
C LEU A 225 10.02 23.51 13.87
N VAL A 226 10.69 23.38 12.72
CA VAL A 226 10.88 24.51 11.79
C VAL A 226 9.53 25.06 11.30
N ARG A 227 8.58 24.20 10.91
CA ARG A 227 7.23 24.66 10.51
C ARG A 227 6.54 25.42 11.64
N ARG A 228 6.64 24.92 12.87
CA ARG A 228 6.05 25.56 14.05
C ARG A 228 6.60 26.96 14.29
N TYR A 229 7.90 27.17 14.14
CA TYR A 229 8.53 28.45 14.46
C TYR A 229 8.57 29.42 13.28
N ALA A 230 8.96 28.95 12.10
CA ALA A 230 9.22 29.81 10.95
C ALA A 230 7.99 29.98 10.04
N GLY A 231 7.06 29.03 10.03
CA GLY A 231 5.93 29.03 9.09
C GLY A 231 6.42 29.18 7.65
N ASP A 232 5.84 30.13 6.91
CA ASP A 232 6.16 30.39 5.50
C ASP A 232 7.44 31.24 5.29
N ARG A 233 8.14 31.64 6.38
CA ARG A 233 9.40 32.39 6.27
C ARG A 233 10.59 31.52 5.85
N LEU A 234 10.44 30.20 5.85
CA LEU A 234 11.48 29.24 5.49
C LEU A 234 10.83 27.99 4.90
N VAL A 235 11.33 27.52 3.76
CA VAL A 235 10.82 26.30 3.12
C VAL A 235 11.56 25.09 3.65
N VAL A 236 10.84 24.23 4.38
CA VAL A 236 11.44 23.06 5.04
C VAL A 236 11.02 21.73 4.43
N ARG A 237 12.04 20.90 4.16
CA ARG A 237 11.91 19.54 3.63
C ARG A 237 12.50 18.52 4.60
N SER A 238 12.01 17.29 4.49
CA SER A 238 12.59 16.14 5.17
C SER A 238 12.68 14.96 4.20
N ALA A 239 13.74 14.17 4.32
CA ALA A 239 13.99 13.00 3.49
C ALA A 239 14.76 11.89 4.23
N GLY A 240 14.82 10.72 3.58
CA GLY A 240 15.46 9.51 4.09
C GLY A 240 16.37 8.85 3.05
N SER A 241 17.51 8.33 3.47
CA SER A 241 18.35 7.49 2.61
C SER A 241 17.75 6.09 2.37
N ALA A 242 17.04 5.56 3.38
CA ALA A 242 16.29 4.31 3.33
C ALA A 242 14.94 4.48 4.03
N PRO A 243 13.95 5.13 3.39
CA PRO A 243 12.68 5.49 4.01
C PRO A 243 11.93 4.29 4.60
N ALA A 244 11.37 4.45 5.80
CA ALA A 244 10.46 3.47 6.38
C ALA A 244 9.09 3.51 5.69
N GLY A 245 8.24 2.53 5.99
CA GLY A 245 6.88 2.50 5.44
C GLY A 245 5.89 3.45 6.08
N ASP A 246 6.20 3.98 7.27
CA ASP A 246 5.39 4.98 7.95
C ASP A 246 6.21 5.76 9.01
N VAL A 247 5.69 6.90 9.47
CA VAL A 247 6.28 7.67 10.58
C VAL A 247 6.15 6.89 11.88
N HIS A 248 7.23 6.85 12.68
CA HIS A 248 7.27 6.10 13.93
C HIS A 248 6.13 6.54 14.87
N PRO A 249 5.38 5.63 15.52
CA PRO A 249 4.19 5.99 16.30
C PRO A 249 4.43 7.04 17.39
N GLN A 250 5.52 6.91 18.15
CA GLN A 250 5.87 7.90 19.19
C GLN A 250 6.23 9.26 18.61
N VAL A 251 6.86 9.30 17.43
CA VAL A 251 7.20 10.54 16.73
C VAL A 251 5.94 11.21 16.19
N ARG A 252 4.97 10.42 15.71
CA ARG A 252 3.67 10.93 15.24
C ARG A 252 2.91 11.68 16.32
N THR A 253 2.92 11.18 17.55
CA THR A 253 2.32 11.88 18.70
C THR A 253 2.97 13.25 18.89
N VAL A 254 4.30 13.31 18.92
CA VAL A 254 5.03 14.58 19.08
C VAL A 254 4.77 15.54 17.92
N LEU A 255 4.73 15.05 16.67
CA LEU A 255 4.41 15.89 15.51
C LEU A 255 3.00 16.49 15.58
N ALA A 256 2.03 15.73 16.10
CA ALA A 256 0.67 16.24 16.31
C ALA A 256 0.68 17.38 17.36
N ASP A 257 1.44 17.22 18.46
CA ASP A 257 1.60 18.27 19.48
C ASP A 257 2.31 19.52 18.95
N LEU A 258 3.21 19.35 17.98
CA LEU A 258 3.85 20.44 17.26
C LEU A 258 2.91 21.15 16.28
N GLY A 259 1.76 20.55 15.94
CA GLY A 259 0.72 21.11 15.08
C GLY A 259 0.66 20.51 13.67
N ALA A 260 1.34 19.40 13.40
CA ALA A 260 1.30 18.75 12.09
C ALA A 260 -0.08 18.13 11.81
N SER A 261 -0.62 18.37 10.62
CA SER A 261 -1.90 17.81 10.22
C SER A 261 -1.80 16.31 9.92
N PRO A 262 -2.88 15.52 10.09
CA PRO A 262 -2.87 14.11 9.70
C PRO A 262 -2.44 13.90 8.25
N GLY A 263 -1.45 13.03 8.05
CA GLY A 263 -0.90 12.71 6.74
C GLY A 263 0.05 13.76 6.16
N GLU A 264 0.32 14.88 6.85
CA GLU A 264 1.32 15.87 6.43
C GLU A 264 2.74 15.28 6.42
N ALA A 265 3.09 14.56 7.48
CA ALA A 265 4.36 13.85 7.62
C ALA A 265 4.23 12.42 7.07
N TYR A 266 5.12 12.09 6.14
CA TYR A 266 5.27 10.75 5.58
C TYR A 266 6.72 10.52 5.17
N PRO A 267 7.27 9.29 5.32
CA PRO A 267 8.61 8.98 4.85
C PRO A 267 8.73 9.10 3.33
N LYS A 268 9.78 9.78 2.87
CA LYS A 268 10.09 9.94 1.45
C LYS A 268 11.61 9.90 1.22
N PRO A 269 12.06 9.41 0.05
CA PRO A 269 13.48 9.33 -0.24
C PRO A 269 14.09 10.70 -0.50
N ILE A 270 15.40 10.79 -0.33
CA ILE A 270 16.18 11.91 -0.81
C ILE A 270 16.15 11.96 -2.34
N THR A 271 16.01 13.17 -2.89
CA THR A 271 15.97 13.43 -4.34
C THR A 271 16.98 14.52 -4.70
N ASP A 272 17.55 14.45 -5.90
CA ASP A 272 18.52 15.44 -6.39
C ASP A 272 17.91 16.84 -6.46
N ASP A 273 16.65 16.95 -6.87
CA ASP A 273 15.88 18.20 -6.88
C ASP A 273 15.81 18.87 -5.49
N ALA A 274 15.49 18.11 -4.44
CA ALA A 274 15.43 18.64 -3.08
C ALA A 274 16.79 19.10 -2.54
N VAL A 275 17.88 18.41 -2.91
CA VAL A 275 19.24 18.80 -2.50
C VAL A 275 19.68 20.07 -3.24
N ARG A 276 19.39 20.19 -4.55
CA ARG A 276 19.70 21.39 -5.34
C ARG A 276 18.92 22.63 -4.90
N ALA A 277 17.70 22.44 -4.42
CA ALA A 277 16.87 23.53 -3.93
C ALA A 277 17.23 24.00 -2.52
N ALA A 278 18.06 23.26 -1.78
CA ALA A 278 18.40 23.57 -0.40
C ALA A 278 19.62 24.51 -0.30
N ASP A 279 19.47 25.57 0.51
CA ASP A 279 20.59 26.41 0.96
C ASP A 279 21.37 25.72 2.08
N VAL A 280 20.64 24.99 2.94
CA VAL A 280 21.21 24.20 4.04
C VAL A 280 20.70 22.78 4.00
N VAL A 281 21.63 21.82 4.02
CA VAL A 281 21.34 20.39 4.18
C VAL A 281 21.85 19.93 5.53
N VAL A 282 20.95 19.42 6.36
CA VAL A 282 21.25 18.93 7.70
C VAL A 282 21.14 17.41 7.72
N THR A 283 22.25 16.71 7.95
CA THR A 283 22.31 15.26 8.08
C THR A 283 22.20 14.82 9.54
N MET A 284 21.47 13.72 9.76
CA MET A 284 21.28 13.11 11.08
C MET A 284 21.44 11.59 10.96
N GLY A 285 22.70 11.15 10.95
CA GLY A 285 23.05 9.71 10.97
C GLY A 285 22.80 8.94 9.67
N CYS A 286 22.65 9.62 8.52
CA CYS A 286 22.55 8.99 7.20
C CYS A 286 23.90 8.77 6.49
N GLY A 287 25.01 9.17 7.12
CA GLY A 287 26.36 9.08 6.55
C GLY A 287 26.50 9.80 5.21
N ASP A 288 27.35 9.25 4.33
CA ASP A 288 27.72 9.85 3.04
C ASP A 288 26.68 9.63 1.92
N THR A 289 25.42 9.35 2.26
CA THR A 289 24.38 9.07 1.25
C THR A 289 23.92 10.34 0.52
N CYS A 290 24.12 11.52 1.13
CA CYS A 290 23.74 12.78 0.51
C CYS A 290 24.84 13.25 -0.46
N PRO A 291 24.53 13.55 -1.73
CA PRO A 291 25.49 14.16 -2.64
C PRO A 291 25.91 15.54 -2.12
N ILE A 292 27.20 15.84 -2.17
CA ILE A 292 27.74 17.15 -1.76
C ILE A 292 27.77 18.07 -2.97
N LEU A 293 26.92 19.09 -2.96
CA LEU A 293 26.84 20.12 -3.99
C LEU A 293 27.63 21.38 -3.59
N PRO A 294 28.37 22.01 -4.51
CA PRO A 294 29.06 23.26 -4.25
C PRO A 294 28.05 24.40 -4.03
N GLY A 295 28.29 25.25 -3.04
CA GLY A 295 27.44 26.40 -2.71
C GLY A 295 26.36 26.13 -1.66
N THR A 296 26.07 24.87 -1.34
CA THR A 296 25.16 24.48 -0.26
C THR A 296 25.90 24.37 1.07
N ARG A 297 25.33 24.88 2.16
CA ARG A 297 25.84 24.69 3.53
C ARG A 297 25.42 23.30 4.02
N TYR A 298 26.38 22.51 4.51
CA TYR A 298 26.11 21.20 5.11
C TYR A 298 26.37 21.24 6.61
N GLU A 299 25.45 20.65 7.38
CA GLU A 299 25.60 20.45 8.82
C GLU A 299 25.34 18.98 9.16
N ASP A 300 26.08 18.46 10.14
CA ASP A 300 25.84 17.13 10.69
C ASP A 300 25.46 17.24 12.16
N TRP A 301 24.24 16.83 12.49
CA TRP A 301 23.70 16.89 13.84
C TRP A 301 23.72 15.50 14.49
N VAL A 302 24.49 15.39 15.57
CA VAL A 302 24.63 14.16 16.33
C VAL A 302 23.50 14.06 17.36
N VAL A 303 22.39 13.44 16.94
CA VAL A 303 21.19 13.25 17.76
C VAL A 303 20.83 11.76 17.88
N GLY A 304 20.25 11.38 19.02
CA GLY A 304 19.80 10.01 19.28
C GLY A 304 18.71 9.54 18.31
N ASP A 305 18.52 8.22 18.20
CA ASP A 305 17.45 7.66 17.37
C ASP A 305 16.14 7.47 18.16
N PRO A 306 15.07 8.23 17.84
CA PRO A 306 13.80 8.11 18.55
C PRO A 306 13.11 6.76 18.33
N ALA A 307 13.48 5.98 17.31
CA ALA A 307 12.92 4.64 17.09
C ALA A 307 13.42 3.61 18.11
N LEU A 308 14.54 3.88 18.79
CA LEU A 308 15.14 2.99 19.79
C LEU A 308 14.93 3.48 21.24
N ALA A 309 14.24 4.62 21.40
CA ALA A 309 14.11 5.32 22.67
C ALA A 309 12.79 4.98 23.40
N SER A 310 12.79 5.19 24.71
CA SER A 310 11.55 5.28 25.50
C SER A 310 10.80 6.58 25.14
N HIS A 311 9.55 6.73 25.59
CA HIS A 311 8.80 7.97 25.38
C HIS A 311 9.53 9.20 25.93
N GLU A 312 10.09 9.11 27.14
CA GLU A 312 10.94 10.17 27.73
C GLU A 312 12.18 10.43 26.87
N GLY A 313 12.82 9.37 26.35
CA GLY A 313 13.94 9.51 25.44
C GLY A 313 13.58 10.20 24.12
N VAL A 314 12.39 9.95 23.57
CA VAL A 314 11.89 10.67 22.38
C VAL A 314 11.71 12.16 22.67
N LEU A 315 11.20 12.53 23.84
CA LEU A 315 11.08 13.92 24.26
C LEU A 315 12.46 14.57 24.42
N ALA A 316 13.39 13.91 25.10
CA ALA A 316 14.76 14.42 25.24
C ALA A 316 15.48 14.59 23.89
N ILE A 317 15.30 13.65 22.96
CA ILE A 317 15.80 13.77 21.57
C ILE A 317 15.12 14.94 20.85
N THR A 318 13.82 15.15 21.07
CA THR A 318 13.09 16.28 20.50
C THR A 318 13.63 17.60 21.03
N ASP A 319 13.89 17.71 22.34
CA ASP A 319 14.48 18.91 22.95
C ASP A 319 15.88 19.20 22.42
N GLN A 320 16.68 18.14 22.21
CA GLN A 320 17.99 18.28 21.57
C GLN A 320 17.87 18.80 20.14
N ILE A 321 16.93 18.27 19.35
CA ILE A 321 16.66 18.76 17.98
C ILE A 321 16.11 20.19 18.02
N ASP A 322 15.29 20.54 19.00
CA ASP A 322 14.74 21.89 19.19
C ASP A 322 15.84 22.92 19.41
N ALA A 323 16.83 22.61 20.26
CA ALA A 323 17.99 23.48 20.47
C ALA A 323 18.74 23.76 19.16
N HIS A 324 19.03 22.72 18.37
CA HIS A 324 19.69 22.88 17.07
C HIS A 324 18.83 23.65 16.05
N VAL A 325 17.51 23.40 16.01
CA VAL A 325 16.58 24.13 15.15
C VAL A 325 16.56 25.61 15.50
N ARG A 326 16.57 25.97 16.78
CA ARG A 326 16.60 27.38 17.24
C ARG A 326 17.89 28.08 16.80
N GLU A 327 19.04 27.41 16.94
CA GLU A 327 20.33 27.94 16.47
C GLU A 327 20.35 28.14 14.96
N LEU A 328 19.85 27.16 14.20
CA LEU A 328 19.73 27.24 12.74
C LEU A 328 18.82 28.41 12.32
N LEU A 329 17.66 28.54 12.95
CA LEU A 329 16.72 29.60 12.65
C LEU A 329 17.25 30.98 13.02
N ALA A 330 17.97 31.12 14.14
CA ALA A 330 18.64 32.38 14.49
C ALA A 330 19.69 32.80 13.45
N SER A 331 20.37 31.82 12.83
CA SER A 331 21.33 32.07 11.74
C SER A 331 20.65 32.45 10.42
N LEU A 332 19.51 31.84 10.08
CA LEU A 332 18.85 32.01 8.78
C LEU A 332 17.82 33.15 8.77
N LEU A 333 17.19 33.41 9.91
CA LEU A 333 16.13 34.39 10.10
C LEU A 333 16.40 35.20 11.39
N PRO A 334 17.34 36.16 11.38
CA PRO A 334 17.73 36.90 12.59
C PRO A 334 16.59 37.68 13.23
N ASP A 335 15.61 38.12 12.44
CA ASP A 335 14.43 38.86 12.89
C ASP A 335 13.28 37.96 13.36
N LEU A 336 13.48 36.63 13.37
CA LEU A 336 12.47 35.68 13.84
C LEU A 336 12.45 35.62 15.37
N GLU A 337 11.38 36.11 15.98
CA GLU A 337 11.11 35.89 17.39
C GLU A 337 10.57 34.46 17.62
N ILE A 338 11.36 33.62 18.30
CA ILE A 338 10.95 32.28 18.71
C ILE A 338 10.60 32.32 20.21
N PRO A 339 9.40 31.85 20.63
CA PRO A 339 9.05 31.78 22.04
C PRO A 339 10.08 30.98 22.85
N ALA A 340 10.43 31.48 24.05
CA ALA A 340 11.29 30.76 24.97
C ALA A 340 10.71 29.38 25.33
N THR A 341 11.58 28.40 25.55
CA THR A 341 11.20 27.05 25.99
C THR A 341 10.39 27.13 27.28
N ARG A 342 9.36 26.27 27.39
CA ARG A 342 8.50 26.18 28.56
C ARG A 342 9.13 25.30 29.63
#